data_AF-A0A9X0CJA4-F1
#
_entry.id   AF-A0A9X0CJA4-F1
#
_cell.length_a   1.000
_cell.length_b   1.000
_cell.length_c   1.000
_cell.angle_alpha   90.00
_cell.angle_beta   90.00
_cell.angle_gamma   90.00
#
_symmetry.space_group_name_H-M   'P 1'
#
loop_
_entity.id
_entity.type
_entity.pdbx_description
1 polymer ?
#
loop_
_entity_poly.entity_id
_entity_poly.type
_entity_poly.pdbx_seq_one_letter_code
_entity_poly.pdbx_strand_id
1 'polypeptide(L)'
;MTEKSRTSRTKLKKQEETEKPNEELESITVVYNGKEHTVKFPNNADAKVISQSIKHETGVKGSFYVHFGEKSNNYLHCSSVTRGNLAKLAGLSLEVRGGNEYNKGGDPFWYYNTQTLKPAVQEKFNAMKIVPFDKPP
;
A
#
# COMPACT_ATOMS: atom_id res chain seq x y z
N MET A 1 28.69 25.21 -35.34
CA MET A 1 27.23 25.18 -35.06
C MET A 1 26.80 23.73 -35.12
N THR A 2 26.41 23.15 -33.99
CA THR A 2 26.11 21.71 -33.86
C THR A 2 24.61 21.53 -33.65
N GLU A 3 23.93 21.09 -34.69
CA GLU A 3 22.52 20.67 -34.66
C GLU A 3 22.39 19.37 -33.86
N LYS A 4 21.64 19.41 -32.75
CA LYS A 4 21.25 18.22 -31.99
C LYS A 4 19.85 17.80 -32.43
N SER A 5 19.79 16.77 -33.27
CA SER A 5 18.56 16.11 -33.70
C SER A 5 17.81 15.50 -32.51
N ARG A 6 16.56 15.94 -32.32
CA ARG A 6 15.61 15.38 -31.34
C ARG A 6 15.18 13.98 -31.79
N THR A 7 15.59 12.94 -31.08
CA THR A 7 15.09 11.59 -31.30
C THR A 7 13.86 11.33 -30.41
N SER A 8 12.68 11.59 -30.96
CA SER A 8 11.39 11.19 -30.40
C SER A 8 11.26 9.66 -30.42
N ARG A 9 11.45 9.00 -29.28
CA ARG A 9 11.17 7.57 -29.11
C ARG A 9 9.68 7.35 -28.84
N THR A 10 8.89 7.35 -29.90
CA THR A 10 7.52 6.85 -29.88
C THR A 10 7.58 5.32 -29.82
N LYS A 11 7.55 4.73 -28.63
CA LYS A 11 7.38 3.28 -28.49
C LYS A 11 5.91 2.94 -28.75
N LEU A 12 5.64 2.52 -29.98
CA LEU A 12 4.47 1.73 -30.38
C LEU A 12 4.34 0.54 -29.43
N LYS A 13 3.35 0.59 -28.53
CA LYS A 13 2.96 -0.55 -27.71
C LYS A 13 1.99 -1.37 -28.55
N LYS A 14 2.55 -2.39 -29.19
CA LYS A 14 1.87 -3.47 -29.91
C LYS A 14 0.78 -4.03 -28.98
N GLN A 15 -0.47 -3.92 -29.43
CA GLN A 15 -1.61 -4.62 -28.84
C GLN A 15 -1.41 -6.11 -29.15
N GLU A 16 -0.90 -6.85 -28.18
CA GLU A 16 -1.15 -8.29 -28.09
C GLU A 16 -2.47 -8.44 -27.32
N GLU A 17 -3.57 -8.58 -28.07
CA GLU A 17 -4.75 -9.28 -27.59
C GLU A 17 -4.38 -10.75 -27.45
N THR A 18 -3.76 -11.08 -26.32
CA THR A 18 -3.81 -12.45 -25.81
C THR A 18 -5.16 -12.62 -25.14
N GLU A 19 -5.94 -13.57 -25.64
CA GLU A 19 -7.14 -14.10 -24.99
C GLU A 19 -6.83 -14.30 -23.51
N LYS A 20 -7.43 -13.47 -22.65
CA LYS A 20 -7.24 -13.60 -21.22
C LYS A 20 -7.80 -14.97 -20.82
N PRO A 21 -7.04 -15.81 -20.11
CA PRO A 21 -7.68 -16.88 -19.36
C PRO A 21 -8.78 -16.23 -18.52
N ASN A 22 -9.92 -16.92 -18.40
CA ASN A 22 -11.02 -16.49 -17.54
C ASN A 22 -10.52 -16.54 -16.08
N GLU A 23 -9.67 -15.57 -15.71
CA GLU A 23 -9.14 -15.42 -14.37
C GLU A 23 -10.31 -15.04 -13.49
N GLU A 24 -10.64 -15.91 -12.54
CA GLU A 24 -11.59 -15.55 -11.49
C GLU A 24 -11.14 -14.24 -10.85
N LEU A 25 -11.99 -13.22 -10.97
CA LEU A 25 -11.75 -11.93 -10.37
C LEU A 25 -12.41 -11.91 -8.99
N GLU A 26 -11.65 -11.51 -7.99
CA GLU A 26 -12.17 -11.18 -6.68
C GLU A 26 -12.53 -9.69 -6.66
N SER A 27 -13.55 -9.33 -5.88
CA SER A 27 -14.00 -7.95 -5.77
C SER A 27 -14.15 -7.52 -4.32
N ILE A 28 -13.74 -6.30 -4.03
CA ILE A 28 -13.99 -5.62 -2.75
C ILE A 28 -14.71 -4.30 -2.99
N THR A 29 -15.50 -3.86 -2.02
CA THR A 29 -16.10 -2.53 -2.02
C THR A 29 -15.31 -1.65 -1.06
N VAL A 30 -14.91 -0.47 -1.52
CA VAL A 30 -14.22 0.53 -0.69
C VAL A 30 -14.91 1.88 -0.81
N VAL A 31 -14.90 2.66 0.26
CA VAL A 31 -15.41 4.04 0.27
C VAL A 31 -14.23 4.99 0.13
N TYR A 32 -14.31 5.94 -0.80
CA TYR A 32 -13.34 7.03 -0.95
C TYR A 32 -14.08 8.34 -1.22
N ASN A 33 -13.76 9.40 -0.46
CA ASN A 33 -14.43 10.71 -0.54
C ASN A 33 -15.98 10.60 -0.48
N GLY A 34 -16.49 9.71 0.37
CA GLY A 34 -17.93 9.47 0.54
C GLY A 34 -18.61 8.72 -0.62
N LYS A 35 -17.85 8.21 -1.59
CA LYS A 35 -18.36 7.40 -2.71
C LYS A 35 -17.90 5.96 -2.58
N GLU A 36 -18.78 5.03 -2.91
CA GLU A 36 -18.44 3.62 -3.00
C GLU A 36 -17.80 3.29 -4.35
N HIS A 37 -16.73 2.49 -4.30
CA HIS A 37 -15.98 2.01 -5.45
C HIS A 37 -15.85 0.49 -5.35
N THR A 38 -16.27 -0.22 -6.39
CA THR A 38 -16.08 -1.67 -6.51
C THR A 38 -14.76 -1.95 -7.21
N VAL A 39 -13.80 -2.48 -6.47
CA VAL A 39 -12.46 -2.79 -6.98
C VAL A 39 -12.37 -4.27 -7.31
N LYS A 40 -11.98 -4.58 -8.55
CA LYS A 40 -11.77 -5.95 -9.02
C LYS A 40 -10.28 -6.23 -9.22
N PHE A 41 -9.84 -7.43 -8.85
CA PHE A 41 -8.46 -7.88 -9.05
C PHE A 41 -8.40 -9.40 -9.23
N PRO A 42 -7.35 -9.93 -9.89
CA PRO A 42 -7.16 -11.37 -10.03
C PRO A 42 -7.09 -12.10 -8.69
N ASN A 43 -7.60 -13.33 -8.61
CA ASN A 43 -7.59 -14.18 -7.41
C ASN A 43 -6.16 -14.40 -6.81
N ASN A 44 -5.13 -14.34 -7.66
CA ASN A 44 -3.71 -14.48 -7.30
C ASN A 44 -2.96 -13.14 -7.23
N ALA A 45 -3.68 -12.01 -7.14
CA ALA A 45 -3.06 -10.69 -7.10
C ALA A 45 -2.19 -10.48 -5.86
N ASP A 46 -1.00 -9.92 -6.07
CA ASP A 46 -0.13 -9.47 -4.98
C ASP A 46 -0.61 -8.11 -4.42
N ALA A 47 0.00 -7.66 -3.31
CA ALA A 47 -0.38 -6.38 -2.70
C ALA A 47 -0.21 -5.18 -3.63
N LYS A 48 0.72 -5.27 -4.59
CA LYS A 48 1.01 -4.20 -5.54
C LYS A 48 -0.10 -4.08 -6.58
N VAL A 49 -0.54 -5.20 -7.15
CA VAL A 49 -1.65 -5.28 -8.10
C VAL A 49 -2.94 -4.83 -7.43
N ILE A 50 -3.25 -5.33 -6.24
CA ILE A 50 -4.45 -4.92 -5.49
C ILE A 50 -4.42 -3.41 -5.20
N SER A 51 -3.28 -2.90 -4.73
CA SER A 51 -3.12 -1.46 -4.49
C SER A 51 -3.28 -0.63 -5.77
N GLN A 52 -2.79 -1.11 -6.91
CA GLN A 52 -2.95 -0.44 -8.19
C GLN A 52 -4.41 -0.44 -8.65
N SER A 53 -5.14 -1.54 -8.47
CA SER A 53 -6.57 -1.60 -8.76
C SER A 53 -7.35 -0.60 -7.90
N ILE A 54 -7.05 -0.51 -6.60
CA ILE A 54 -7.68 0.49 -5.72
C ILE A 54 -7.40 1.92 -6.21
N LYS A 55 -6.14 2.22 -6.57
CA LYS A 55 -5.76 3.54 -7.10
C LYS A 55 -6.47 3.87 -8.41
N HIS A 56 -6.59 2.88 -9.29
CA HIS A 56 -7.27 3.05 -10.57
C HIS A 56 -8.75 3.41 -10.38
N GLU A 57 -9.46 2.69 -9.51
CA GLU A 57 -10.90 2.90 -9.30
C GLU A 57 -11.23 4.13 -8.45
N THR A 58 -10.43 4.42 -7.43
CA THR A 58 -10.69 5.54 -6.49
C THR A 58 -10.04 6.85 -6.93
N GLY A 59 -9.00 6.80 -7.76
CA GLY A 59 -8.18 7.96 -8.12
C GLY A 59 -7.19 8.42 -7.03
N VAL A 60 -7.06 7.67 -5.92
CA VAL A 60 -6.13 8.01 -4.83
C VAL A 60 -4.68 8.00 -5.34
N LYS A 61 -3.91 9.05 -5.01
CA LYS A 61 -2.51 9.21 -5.44
C LYS A 61 -1.55 8.81 -4.31
N GLY A 62 -0.32 8.41 -4.63
CA GLY A 62 0.69 8.13 -3.58
C GLY A 62 0.33 6.96 -2.66
N SER A 63 0.75 7.03 -1.40
CA SER A 63 0.44 6.03 -0.36
C SER A 63 -0.92 6.31 0.29
N PHE A 64 -1.64 5.24 0.62
CA PHE A 64 -2.96 5.31 1.24
C PHE A 64 -3.09 4.23 2.32
N TYR A 65 -4.14 4.34 3.13
CA TYR A 65 -4.55 3.31 4.08
C TYR A 65 -5.98 2.89 3.82
N VAL A 66 -6.28 1.65 4.16
CA VAL A 66 -7.64 1.12 4.24
C VAL A 66 -8.01 1.07 5.71
N HIS A 67 -8.86 1.99 6.15
CA HIS A 67 -9.46 1.98 7.48
C HIS A 67 -10.61 0.98 7.52
N PHE A 68 -10.79 0.26 8.62
CA PHE A 68 -11.83 -0.76 8.74
C PHE A 68 -12.46 -0.80 10.13
N GLY A 69 -13.79 -0.94 10.17
CA GLY A 69 -14.55 -0.91 11.42
C GLY A 69 -14.54 0.47 12.10
N GLU A 70 -14.97 0.49 13.37
CA GLU A 70 -15.26 1.74 14.10
C GLU A 70 -14.06 2.33 14.86
N LYS A 71 -13.05 1.51 15.17
CA LYS A 71 -11.88 1.96 15.94
C LYS A 71 -10.92 2.75 15.06
N SER A 72 -10.54 3.96 15.50
CA SER A 72 -9.64 4.87 14.77
C SER A 72 -8.27 4.28 14.38
N ASN A 73 -7.81 3.27 15.10
CA ASN A 73 -6.48 2.68 14.93
C ASN A 73 -6.49 1.44 14.02
N ASN A 74 -7.66 1.06 13.48
CA ASN A 74 -7.79 -0.08 12.59
C ASN A 74 -7.54 0.33 11.15
N TYR A 75 -6.30 0.17 10.69
CA TYR A 75 -5.95 0.45 9.30
C TYR A 75 -4.92 -0.52 8.73
N LEU A 76 -4.98 -0.73 7.42
CA LEU A 76 -3.94 -1.36 6.62
C LEU A 76 -3.28 -0.31 5.75
N HIS A 77 -1.96 -0.13 5.85
CA HIS A 77 -1.21 0.63 4.84
C HIS A 77 -1.27 -0.11 3.49
N CYS A 78 -1.20 0.62 2.37
CA CYS A 78 -1.33 0.04 1.02
C CYS A 78 -0.37 -1.14 0.76
N SER A 79 0.84 -1.13 1.32
CA SER A 79 1.78 -2.27 1.22
C SER A 79 1.29 -3.56 1.90
N SER A 80 0.37 -3.44 2.85
CA SER A 80 -0.21 -4.54 3.63
C SER A 80 -1.59 -4.94 3.13
N VAL A 81 -2.09 -4.33 2.05
CA VAL A 81 -3.35 -4.68 1.39
C VAL A 81 -3.12 -5.91 0.52
N THR A 82 -3.00 -7.06 1.19
CA THR A 82 -2.93 -8.38 0.56
C THR A 82 -4.31 -9.02 0.55
N ARG A 83 -4.52 -9.96 -0.37
CA ARG A 83 -5.74 -10.78 -0.40
C ARG A 83 -6.04 -11.42 0.96
N GLY A 84 -5.05 -12.04 1.59
CA GLY A 84 -5.23 -12.69 2.90
C GLY A 84 -5.61 -11.73 4.03
N ASN A 85 -5.20 -10.46 3.96
CA ASN A 85 -5.64 -9.45 4.93
C ASN A 85 -7.04 -8.94 4.59
N LEU A 86 -7.34 -8.68 3.31
CA LEU A 86 -8.67 -8.26 2.87
C LEU A 86 -9.74 -9.32 3.16
N ALA A 87 -9.44 -10.61 2.98
CA ALA A 87 -10.33 -11.71 3.31
C ALA A 87 -10.71 -11.73 4.80
N LYS A 88 -9.80 -11.36 5.70
CA LYS A 88 -10.09 -11.23 7.15
C LYS A 88 -10.98 -10.04 7.47
N LEU A 89 -11.03 -9.05 6.57
CA LEU A 89 -11.85 -7.85 6.71
C LEU A 89 -13.16 -7.95 5.91
N ALA A 90 -13.46 -9.12 5.33
CA ALA A 90 -14.69 -9.33 4.59
C ALA A 90 -15.91 -9.03 5.47
N GLY A 91 -16.86 -8.26 4.93
CA GLY A 91 -18.06 -7.83 5.64
C GLY A 91 -17.90 -6.57 6.48
N LEU A 92 -16.69 -6.04 6.65
CA LEU A 92 -16.48 -4.72 7.25
C LEU A 92 -16.56 -3.61 6.20
N SER A 93 -16.98 -2.42 6.64
CA SER A 93 -16.86 -1.22 5.81
C SER A 93 -15.38 -0.85 5.69
N LEU A 94 -14.89 -0.75 4.45
CA LEU A 94 -13.52 -0.40 4.12
C LEU A 94 -13.50 1.02 3.58
N GLU A 95 -12.74 1.90 4.22
CA GLU A 95 -12.60 3.30 3.79
C GLU A 95 -11.15 3.58 3.39
N VAL A 96 -10.95 4.03 2.16
CA VAL A 96 -9.65 4.49 1.70
C VAL A 96 -9.40 5.89 2.23
N ARG A 97 -8.29 6.07 2.94
CA ARG A 97 -7.86 7.36 3.50
C ARG A 97 -6.44 7.68 3.07
N GLY A 98 -6.11 8.97 3.05
CA GLY A 98 -4.80 9.46 2.63
C GLY A 98 -4.68 9.62 1.11
N GLY A 99 -3.43 9.60 0.62
CA GLY A 99 -3.12 9.74 -0.79
C GLY A 99 -3.43 11.10 -1.44
N ASN A 100 -3.41 12.14 -0.61
CA ASN A 100 -3.57 13.54 -0.98
C ASN A 100 -2.32 14.03 -1.71
N GLU A 101 -2.42 15.12 -2.47
CA GLU A 101 -1.27 15.68 -3.21
C GLU A 101 -0.09 16.09 -2.33
N TYR A 102 -0.34 16.29 -1.03
CA TYR A 102 0.65 16.59 -0.01
C TYR A 102 1.45 15.35 0.47
N ASN A 103 0.91 14.14 0.31
CA ASN A 103 1.51 12.87 0.76
C ASN A 103 2.19 12.09 -0.39
N LYS A 104 2.74 12.80 -1.38
CA LYS A 104 3.45 12.19 -2.53
C LYS A 104 4.79 11.54 -2.15
N GLY A 105 5.33 11.84 -0.96
CA GLY A 105 6.64 11.36 -0.48
C GLY A 105 6.62 10.01 0.27
N GLY A 106 5.48 9.31 0.31
CA GLY A 106 5.28 8.16 1.18
C GLY A 106 4.75 8.57 2.55
N ASP A 107 4.33 7.59 3.35
CA ASP A 107 3.86 7.86 4.71
C ASP A 107 5.05 7.89 5.71
N PRO A 108 5.44 9.06 6.23
CA PRO A 108 6.51 9.15 7.22
C PRO A 108 6.16 8.45 8.54
N PHE A 109 4.86 8.38 8.90
CA PHE A 109 4.43 7.69 10.12
C PHE A 109 4.58 6.18 9.98
N TRP A 110 4.19 5.60 8.84
CA TRP A 110 4.47 4.21 8.50
C TRP A 110 5.96 3.91 8.43
N TYR A 111 6.76 4.77 7.80
CA TYR A 111 8.20 4.58 7.73
C TYR A 111 8.86 4.59 9.12
N TYR A 112 8.38 5.46 10.02
CA TYR A 112 8.83 5.49 11.40
C TYR A 112 8.43 4.21 12.16
N ASN A 113 7.16 3.82 12.08
CA ASN A 113 6.61 2.67 12.82
C ASN A 113 7.14 1.32 12.33
N THR A 114 7.51 1.20 11.05
CA THR A 114 8.10 -0.03 10.51
C THR A 114 9.55 -0.23 10.94
N GLN A 115 10.26 0.83 11.31
CA GLN A 115 11.64 0.78 11.79
C GLN A 115 11.75 0.70 13.31
N THR A 116 10.69 1.02 14.05
CA THR A 116 10.70 0.93 15.51
C THR A 116 10.55 -0.52 15.95
N LEU A 117 11.43 -0.97 16.85
CA LEU A 117 11.29 -2.28 17.48
C LEU A 117 10.01 -2.30 18.32
N LYS A 118 9.28 -3.42 18.26
CA LYS A 118 8.14 -3.65 19.16
C LYS A 118 8.61 -3.52 20.61
N PRO A 119 7.81 -2.97 21.54
CA PRO A 119 8.21 -2.78 22.93
C PRO A 119 8.81 -4.03 23.58
N ALA A 120 8.17 -5.20 23.40
CA ALA A 120 8.66 -6.48 23.90
C ALA A 120 10.02 -6.92 23.31
N VAL A 121 10.34 -6.50 22.08
CA VAL A 121 11.63 -6.77 21.45
C VAL A 121 12.68 -5.79 21.96
N GLN A 122 12.31 -4.51 22.12
CA GLN A 122 13.16 -3.48 22.70
C GLN A 122 13.60 -3.83 24.13
N GLU A 123 12.69 -4.35 24.96
CA GLU A 123 13.00 -4.83 26.32
C GLU A 123 14.03 -5.97 26.31
N LYS A 124 13.87 -6.96 25.42
CA LYS A 124 14.84 -8.05 25.26
C LYS A 124 16.22 -7.53 24.82
N PHE A 125 16.26 -6.60 23.87
CA PHE A 125 17.50 -5.97 23.44
C PHE A 125 18.17 -5.19 24.58
N ASN A 126 17.41 -4.49 25.41
CA ASN A 126 17.93 -3.78 26.57
C ASN A 126 18.45 -4.74 27.65
N ALA A 127 17.79 -5.88 27.87
CA ALA A 127 18.25 -6.91 28.80
C ALA A 127 19.55 -7.61 28.33
N MET A 128 19.76 -7.72 27.02
CA MET A 128 20.98 -8.28 26.42
C MET A 128 22.11 -7.27 26.25
N LYS A 129 21.88 -5.97 26.50
CA LYS A 129 22.93 -4.95 26.39
C LYS A 129 23.94 -5.18 27.50
N ILE A 130 25.14 -5.61 27.11
CA ILE A 130 26.30 -5.63 27.99
C ILE A 130 26.67 -4.19 28.30
N VAL A 131 26.53 -3.79 29.56
CA VAL A 131 26.94 -2.48 30.05
C VAL A 131 28.44 -2.54 30.31
N PRO A 132 29.27 -1.68 29.68
CA PRO A 132 30.69 -1.60 30.00
C PRO A 132 30.87 -1.25 31.47
N PHE A 133 31.84 -1.89 32.12
CA PHE A 133 32.13 -1.70 33.54
C PHE A 133 32.43 -0.24 33.91
N ASP A 134 33.01 0.53 32.99
CA ASP A 134 33.46 1.91 33.21
C ASP A 134 32.39 2.99 32.97
N LYS A 135 31.09 2.68 33.02
CA LYS A 135 30.07 3.74 32.91
C LYS A 135 29.96 4.50 34.24
N PRO A 136 30.28 5.81 34.28
CA PRO A 136 30.07 6.61 35.48
C PRO A 136 28.57 6.79 35.75
N PRO A 137 28.18 7.00 37.03
CA PRO A 137 26.78 7.20 37.45
C PRO A 137 26.13 8.44 36.84
#